data_AF-A0A961IE26-F1
#
_entry.id   AF-A0A961IE26-F1
#
_cell.length_a   1.000
_cell.length_b   1.000
_cell.length_c   1.000
_cell.angle_alpha   90.00
_cell.angle_beta   90.00
_cell.angle_gamma   90.00
#
_symmetry.space_group_name_H-M   'P 1'
#
loop_
_entity.id
_entity.type
_entity.pdbx_description
1 polymer ?
#
loop_
_entity_poly.entity_id
_entity_poly.type
_entity_poly.pdbx_seq_one_letter_code
_entity_poly.pdbx_strand_id
1 'polypeptide(L)' 'MNNADLQKECIEKIFNSNEFSGSATYKSYLRYLTDAAAAGKELKESTIAIEFFGKDASFNPAEDTIVRSHTYKLRK' A
#
# COMPACT_ATOMS: atom_id res chain seq x y z
N MET A 1 -18.68 14.71 9.54
CA MET A 1 -17.47 13.86 9.61
C MET A 1 -17.11 13.50 8.17
N ASN A 2 -15.98 13.98 7.66
CA ASN A 2 -15.59 13.74 6.26
C ASN A 2 -15.01 12.33 6.12
N ASN A 3 -15.29 11.63 5.01
CA ASN A 3 -14.79 10.27 4.76
C ASN A 3 -13.26 10.14 4.90
N ALA A 4 -12.51 11.18 4.52
CA ALA A 4 -11.05 11.22 4.63
C ALA A 4 -10.54 11.20 6.08
N ASP A 5 -11.32 11.75 7.02
CA ASP A 5 -10.98 11.80 8.44
C ASP A 5 -11.16 10.43 9.09
N LEU A 6 -12.30 9.79 8.81
CA LEU A 6 -12.59 8.41 9.21
C LEU A 6 -11.55 7.42 8.66
N GLN A 7 -11.14 7.60 7.40
CA GLN A 7 -10.12 6.77 6.78
C GLN A 7 -8.79 6.87 7.53
N LYS A 8 -8.35 8.08 7.90
CA LYS A 8 -7.12 8.28 8.68
C LYS A 8 -7.22 7.65 10.07
N GLU A 9 -8.32 7.86 10.78
CA GLU A 9 -8.51 7.25 12.10
C GLU A 9 -8.48 5.71 12.06
N CYS A 10 -9.11 5.10 11.04
CA CYS A 10 -9.07 3.66 10.84
C CYS A 10 -7.64 3.15 10.58
N ILE A 11 -6.88 3.86 9.73
CA ILE A 11 -5.49 3.49 9.41
C ILE A 11 -4.60 3.58 10.65
N GLU A 12 -4.73 4.65 11.45
CA GLU A 12 -3.96 4.80 12.69
C GLU A 12 -4.27 3.67 13.68
N LYS A 13 -5.53 3.23 13.79
CA LYS A 13 -5.90 2.05 14.60
C LYS A 13 -5.25 0.77 14.07
N ILE A 14 -5.24 0.57 12.74
CA ILE A 14 -4.57 -0.58 12.10
C ILE A 14 -3.07 -0.55 12.36
N PHE A 15 -2.41 0.61 12.27
CA PHE A 15 -0.97 0.73 12.51
C PHE A 15 -0.55 0.50 13.96
N ASN A 16 -1.44 0.73 14.90
CA ASN A 16 -1.25 0.42 16.32
C ASN A 16 -1.64 -1.02 16.69
N SER A 17 -2.15 -1.81 15.74
CA SER A 17 -2.47 -3.22 15.97
C SER A 17 -1.21 -4.08 16.02
N ASN A 18 -1.28 -5.20 16.74
CA ASN A 18 -0.15 -6.12 16.90
C ASN A 18 0.30 -6.78 15.59
N GLU A 19 -0.62 -6.95 14.62
CA GLU A 19 -0.35 -7.53 13.30
C GLU A 19 0.54 -6.62 12.45
N PHE A 20 0.38 -5.30 12.57
CA PHE A 20 1.16 -4.30 11.82
C PHE A 20 2.33 -3.74 12.61
N SER A 21 2.39 -3.96 13.93
CA SER A 21 3.37 -3.34 14.83
C SER A 21 4.83 -3.55 14.40
N GLY A 22 5.15 -4.72 13.83
CA GLY A 22 6.50 -5.12 13.47
C GLY A 22 6.98 -4.75 12.06
N SER A 23 6.13 -4.23 11.17
CA SER A 23 6.53 -3.99 9.77
C SER A 23 6.27 -2.56 9.31
N ALA A 24 7.31 -1.73 9.44
CA ALA A 24 7.33 -0.37 8.89
C ALA A 24 7.00 -0.35 7.39
N THR A 25 7.45 -1.36 6.63
CA THR A 25 7.17 -1.49 5.20
C THR A 25 5.67 -1.64 4.92
N TYR A 26 4.96 -2.52 5.63
CA TYR A 26 3.52 -2.70 5.40
C TYR A 26 2.69 -1.51 5.88
N LYS A 27 3.13 -0.81 6.94
CA LYS A 27 2.52 0.47 7.35
C LYS A 27 2.63 1.51 6.24
N SER A 28 3.85 1.74 5.74
CA SER A 28 4.09 2.67 4.63
C SER A 28 3.34 2.25 3.37
N TYR A 29 3.25 0.95 3.09
CA TYR A 29 2.57 0.44 1.91
C TYR A 29 1.06 0.67 1.98
N LEU A 30 0.42 0.34 3.11
CA LEU A 30 -1.01 0.61 3.31
C LEU A 30 -1.31 2.11 3.25
N ARG A 31 -0.44 2.96 3.81
CA ARG A 31 -0.58 4.42 3.73
C ARG A 31 -0.53 4.91 2.28
N TYR A 32 0.44 4.45 1.51
CA TYR A 32 0.55 4.78 0.09
C TYR A 32 -0.71 4.40 -0.70
N LEU A 33 -1.24 3.19 -0.50
CA LEU A 33 -2.47 2.74 -1.18
C LEU A 33 -3.70 3.57 -0.80
N THR A 34 -3.82 3.91 0.49
CA THR A 34 -4.96 4.65 1.02
C THR A 34 -4.94 6.12 0.65
N ASP A 35 -3.76 6.76 0.63
CA ASP A 35 -3.59 8.13 0.14
C ASP A 35 -3.94 8.22 -1.35
N ALA A 36 -3.51 7.24 -2.16
CA ALA A 36 -3.89 7.19 -3.58
C ALA A 36 -5.40 7.03 -3.77
N ALA A 37 -6.05 6.16 -2.99
CA ALA A 37 -7.50 5.99 -3.02
C ALA A 37 -8.24 7.27 -2.60
N ALA A 38 -7.76 7.96 -1.56
CA ALA A 38 -8.34 9.23 -1.10
C ALA A 38 -8.21 10.35 -2.15
N ALA A 39 -7.13 10.30 -2.95
CA ALA A 39 -6.92 11.20 -4.07
C ALA A 39 -7.66 10.79 -5.36
N GLY A 40 -8.35 9.65 -5.37
CA GLY A 40 -8.99 9.10 -6.58
C GLY A 40 -8.00 8.64 -7.65
N LYS A 41 -6.74 8.39 -7.29
CA LYS A 41 -5.69 7.89 -8.19
C LYS A 41 -5.83 6.38 -8.36
N GLU A 42 -6.09 5.92 -9.57
CA GLU A 42 -5.98 4.50 -9.91
C GLU A 42 -4.50 4.07 -9.94
N LEU A 43 -4.15 3.08 -9.12
CA LEU A 43 -2.81 2.52 -9.06
C LEU A 43 -2.70 1.24 -9.89
N LYS A 44 -1.91 1.30 -10.96
CA LYS A 44 -1.50 0.10 -11.72
C LYS A 44 -0.39 -0.63 -10.98
N GLU A 45 -0.28 -1.93 -11.19
CA GLU A 45 0.77 -2.75 -10.57
C GLU A 45 2.18 -2.20 -10.87
N SER A 46 2.46 -1.82 -12.12
CA SER A 46 3.74 -1.21 -12.50
C SER A 46 3.99 0.13 -11.81
N THR A 47 2.95 0.95 -11.61
CA THR A 47 3.06 2.22 -10.88
C THR A 47 3.50 1.97 -9.44
N ILE A 48 2.90 0.98 -8.77
CA ILE A 48 3.28 0.60 -7.40
C ILE A 48 4.71 0.06 -7.38
N ALA A 49 5.07 -0.80 -8.32
CA ALA A 49 6.41 -1.37 -8.42
C ALA A 49 7.49 -0.28 -8.54
N ILE A 50 7.25 0.72 -9.37
CA ILE A 50 8.20 1.82 -9.62
C ILE A 50 8.17 2.83 -8.47
N GLU A 51 7.01 3.41 -8.16
CA GLU A 51 6.88 4.50 -7.18
C GLU A 51 7.15 4.05 -5.75
N PHE A 52 6.71 2.85 -5.35
CA PHE A 52 6.82 2.37 -3.96
C PHE A 52 7.96 1.37 -3.77
N PHE A 53 8.12 0.39 -4.67
CA PHE A 53 9.15 -0.63 -4.55
C PHE A 53 10.49 -0.26 -5.24
N GLY A 54 10.57 0.91 -5.89
CA GLY A 54 11.80 1.40 -6.52
C GLY A 54 12.26 0.57 -7.72
N LYS A 55 11.34 -0.11 -8.41
CA LYS A 55 11.63 -0.85 -9.64
C LYS A 55 11.85 0.11 -10.82
N ASP A 56 12.54 -0.39 -11.84
CA ASP A 56 12.79 0.34 -13.08
C ASP A 56 11.54 0.37 -13.99
N ALA A 57 11.52 1.31 -14.95
CA ALA A 57 10.46 1.42 -15.96
C ALA A 57 10.29 0.15 -16.82
N SER A 58 11.34 -0.70 -16.91
CA SER A 58 11.30 -2.02 -17.54
C SER A 58 10.59 -3.11 -16.71
N PHE A 59 10.00 -2.76 -15.56
CA PHE A 59 9.29 -3.71 -14.70
C PHE A 59 8.19 -4.48 -15.46
N ASN A 60 8.29 -5.81 -15.42
CA ASN A 60 7.31 -6.72 -15.99
C ASN A 60 6.55 -7.46 -14.87
N PRO A 61 5.24 -7.19 -14.68
CA PRO A 61 4.41 -7.89 -13.71
C PRO A 61 4.28 -9.40 -13.94
N ALA A 62 4.60 -9.93 -15.13
CA ALA A 62 4.59 -11.36 -15.40
C ALA A 62 5.79 -12.09 -14.78
N GLU A 63 6.95 -11.43 -14.73
CA GLU A 63 8.22 -11.98 -14.27
C GLU A 63 8.50 -11.67 -12.79
N ASP A 64 8.03 -10.52 -12.30
CA ASP A 64 8.23 -10.07 -10.92
C ASP A 64 6.89 -9.89 -10.19
N THR A 65 6.72 -10.67 -9.13
CA THR A 65 5.47 -10.73 -8.34
C THR A 65 5.52 -9.87 -7.07
N ILE A 66 6.50 -8.98 -6.92
CA ILE A 66 6.73 -8.21 -5.69
C ILE A 66 5.46 -7.50 -5.21
N VAL A 67 4.71 -6.86 -6.10
CA VAL A 67 3.50 -6.10 -5.75
C VAL A 67 2.40 -7.05 -5.31
N ARG A 68 2.13 -8.13 -6.06
CA ARG A 68 1.10 -9.13 -5.69
C ARG A 68 1.42 -9.82 -4.38
N SER A 69 2.68 -10.23 -4.18
CA SER A 69 3.14 -10.91 -2.98
C SER A 69 2.98 -10.03 -1.73
N HIS A 70 3.38 -8.75 -1.79
CA HIS A 70 3.20 -7.83 -0.68
C HIS A 70 1.73 -7.47 -0.46
N THR A 71 0.94 -7.32 -1.52
CA THR A 71 -0.51 -7.05 -1.40
C THR A 71 -1.25 -8.24 -0.79
N TYR A 72 -0.86 -9.46 -1.14
CA TYR A 72 -1.41 -10.68 -0.53
C TYR A 72 -1.06 -10.77 0.95
N LYS A 73 0.21 -10.52 1.32
CA LYS A 73 0.65 -10.51 2.72
C LYS A 73 -0.03 -9.39 3.52
N LEU A 74 -0.27 -8.23 2.92
CA LEU A 74 -0.97 -7.11 3.57
C LEU A 74 -2.42 -7.45 3.95
N ARG A 75 -3.06 -8.39 3.23
CA ARG A 75 -4.45 -8.81 3.47
C ARG A 75 -4.57 -9.94 4.51
N LYS A 76 -3.46 -10.57 4.87
CA LYS A 76 -3.42 -11.64 5.87
C LYS A 76 -3.30 -11.05 7.26
#